data_AF-A0A957WVF0-F1
#
_entry.id   AF-A0A957WVF0-F1
#
_cell.length_a   1.000
_cell.length_b   1.000
_cell.length_c   1.000
_cell.angle_alpha   90.00
_cell.angle_beta   90.00
_cell.angle_gamma   90.00
#
_symmetry.space_group_name_H-M   'P 1'
#
loop_
_entity.id
_entity.type
_entity.pdbx_description
1 polymer ?
#
loop_
_entity_poly.entity_id
_entity_poly.type
_entity_poly.pdbx_seq_one_letter_code
_entity_poly.pdbx_strand_id
1 'polypeptide(L)'
;NIRTFNSSTRGSGLVYRLVNTGPIITRGAILYWVERNTAAPFTYKIRNCPIGPLAINCNDPVVTPGSVQAAATTAVGTFYTATPNWFIGNPILVNDTFYWTERDISTVNNNSGDVKRKAATASEATSADTIATNQPKLDGRLFSANDLLFFARNSVGIFTLSLNATAITRDFEATALEVTQGIQNLANAAPLVAAKTTYVRAYGKQLSGPSAPNVEARLFGTKNDVPLPGSPLQPVNGVRALTTGGSFDRARLDDSWYFLLPPSWIAAGNVTLQLEIDGRQIHTDPNRANNTVTQTVNFQQQPPVCVWTVPVRTHTPKPSTTDPNFWSMVSQFTRRWPVPETWIFRDTNPVEELQVCWAGPFPYPCFGPYELEDGWSITNGPPDRDKVIISLWTRAQLSFNPDSCDDIGAPVHFMGMVHPDANNGGASGYASLISNQSWVQLPDHFPNPMPQVWNAMREGSTMAQELAHNDGRKHIDCGGPDNIDTNYPYPPCQIANVGADSYYGFDNASQQPIRPNQTADFMSYANRTWVSDYTWR
;
A
#
# COMPACT_ATOMS: atom_id res chain seq x y z
N ASN A 1 6.67 48.76 -4.73
CA ASN A 1 5.47 47.99 -5.12
C ASN A 1 5.17 46.98 -4.03
N ILE A 2 3.99 47.08 -3.42
CA ILE A 2 3.56 46.17 -2.34
C ILE A 2 2.90 44.97 -3.00
N ARG A 3 3.29 43.75 -2.59
CA ARG A 3 2.70 42.51 -3.07
C ARG A 3 1.20 42.49 -2.82
N THR A 4 0.41 42.28 -3.87
CA THR A 4 -1.03 42.05 -3.75
C THR A 4 -1.29 40.57 -3.49
N PHE A 5 -1.96 40.27 -2.38
CA PHE A 5 -2.47 38.92 -2.13
C PHE A 5 -3.71 38.70 -2.99
N ASN A 6 -3.81 37.54 -3.64
CA ASN A 6 -5.02 37.14 -4.36
C ASN A 6 -6.10 36.67 -3.37
N SER A 7 -7.30 36.33 -3.87
CA SER A 7 -8.43 35.91 -3.03
C SER A 7 -8.16 34.69 -2.14
N SER A 8 -7.16 33.87 -2.48
CA SER A 8 -6.81 32.63 -1.77
C SER A 8 -5.55 32.74 -0.90
N THR A 9 -4.94 33.93 -0.79
CA THR A 9 -3.74 34.14 0.03
C THR A 9 -3.93 35.25 1.05
N ARG A 10 -3.37 35.09 2.25
CA ARG A 10 -3.38 36.12 3.31
C ARG A 10 -2.01 36.24 3.97
N GLY A 11 -1.62 37.46 4.33
CA GLY A 11 -0.38 37.77 5.06
C GLY A 11 -0.62 38.18 6.51
N SER A 12 0.28 37.84 7.42
CA SER A 12 0.30 38.31 8.82
C SER A 12 1.72 38.30 9.41
N GLY A 13 1.90 38.87 10.60
CA GLY A 13 3.16 38.75 11.36
C GLY A 13 4.39 39.33 10.65
N LEU A 14 4.29 40.57 10.15
CA LEU A 14 5.41 41.24 9.48
C LEU A 14 6.53 41.57 10.47
N VAL A 15 7.74 41.09 10.18
CA VAL A 15 8.98 41.36 10.93
C VAL A 15 10.08 41.75 9.95
N TYR A 16 11.03 42.58 10.37
CA TYR A 16 12.20 42.92 9.55
C TYR A 16 13.51 42.64 10.28
N ARG A 17 14.56 42.35 9.51
CA ARG A 17 15.94 42.23 9.98
C ARG A 17 16.83 43.17 9.17
N LEU A 18 17.71 43.91 9.83
CA LEU A 18 18.70 44.76 9.16
C LEU A 18 19.89 43.91 8.72
N VAL A 19 20.37 44.09 7.49
CA VAL A 19 21.51 43.31 6.93
C VAL A 19 22.81 44.12 6.91
N ASN A 20 22.72 45.46 6.95
CA ASN A 20 23.86 46.38 7.04
C ASN A 20 23.59 47.44 8.13
N THR A 21 24.59 47.73 8.97
CA THR A 21 24.52 48.74 10.05
C THR A 21 25.08 50.11 9.66
N GLY A 22 25.56 50.26 8.42
CA GLY A 22 26.14 51.51 7.86
C GLY A 22 25.15 52.69 7.74
N PRO A 23 25.55 53.80 7.09
CA PRO A 23 24.71 54.98 6.88
C PRO A 23 23.35 54.63 6.23
N ILE A 24 22.30 55.41 6.52
CA ILE A 24 20.91 55.14 6.06
C ILE A 24 20.83 54.83 4.56
N ILE A 25 21.67 55.47 3.74
CA ILE A 25 21.74 55.32 2.29
C ILE A 25 22.29 53.96 1.80
N THR A 26 22.88 53.12 2.67
CA THR A 26 23.39 51.77 2.34
C THR A 26 22.72 50.65 3.16
N ARG A 27 21.71 50.97 3.98
CA ARG A 27 21.01 49.98 4.83
C ARG A 27 20.05 49.13 4.01
N GLY A 28 20.39 47.86 3.82
CA GLY A 28 19.44 46.83 3.39
C GLY A 28 18.70 46.21 4.57
N ALA A 29 17.51 45.68 4.32
CA ALA A 29 16.78 44.86 5.28
C ALA A 29 16.20 43.62 4.59
N ILE A 30 15.78 42.64 5.37
CA ILE A 30 14.98 41.51 4.89
C ILE A 30 13.65 41.58 5.63
N LEU A 31 12.56 41.63 4.87
CA LEU A 31 11.21 41.51 5.40
C LEU A 31 10.82 40.04 5.48
N TYR A 32 10.13 39.68 6.55
CA TYR A 32 9.56 38.35 6.79
C TYR A 32 8.09 38.46 7.14
N TRP A 33 7.26 37.57 6.63
CA TRP A 33 5.84 37.50 6.99
C TRP A 33 5.32 36.08 6.88
N VAL A 34 4.24 35.80 7.61
CA VAL A 34 3.49 34.55 7.48
C VAL A 34 2.50 34.68 6.32
N GLU A 35 2.61 33.79 5.36
CA GLU A 35 1.68 33.62 4.25
C GLU A 35 0.82 32.38 4.49
N ARG A 36 -0.50 32.53 4.36
CA ARG A 36 -1.47 31.44 4.38
C ARG A 36 -2.07 31.28 2.99
N ASN A 37 -2.11 30.03 2.50
CA ASN A 37 -3.00 29.62 1.42
C ASN A 37 -4.30 29.07 2.01
N THR A 38 -5.45 29.58 1.56
CA THR A 38 -6.77 29.20 2.06
C THR A 38 -7.41 28.03 1.33
N ALA A 39 -6.80 27.50 0.26
CA ALA A 39 -7.23 26.26 -0.36
C ALA A 39 -6.92 25.07 0.56
N ALA A 40 -7.83 24.10 0.65
CA ALA A 40 -7.64 22.89 1.45
C ALA A 40 -6.76 21.86 0.69
N PRO A 41 -5.79 21.20 1.35
CA PRO A 41 -5.38 21.41 2.74
C PRO A 41 -4.67 22.75 2.94
N PHE A 42 -4.93 23.41 4.08
CA PHE A 42 -4.35 24.73 4.36
C PHE A 42 -2.83 24.63 4.44
N THR A 43 -2.12 25.59 3.84
CA THR A 43 -0.66 25.65 3.94
C THR A 43 -0.21 27.02 4.46
N TYR A 44 0.79 27.00 5.35
CA TYR A 44 1.39 28.20 5.93
C TYR A 44 2.90 28.21 5.67
N LYS A 45 3.42 29.39 5.31
CA LYS A 45 4.84 29.61 5.04
C LYS A 45 5.30 30.89 5.72
N ILE A 46 6.53 30.92 6.20
CA ILE A 46 7.23 32.18 6.48
C ILE A 46 7.96 32.55 5.19
N ARG A 47 7.58 33.66 4.57
CA ARG A 47 8.22 34.20 3.37
C ARG A 47 9.29 35.20 3.77
N ASN A 48 10.28 35.41 2.88
CA ASN A 48 11.28 36.46 3.04
C ASN A 48 11.42 37.29 1.76
N CYS A 49 11.80 38.55 1.91
CA CYS A 49 12.05 39.46 0.80
C CYS A 49 13.19 40.41 1.17
N PRO A 50 14.36 40.31 0.51
CA PRO A 50 15.40 41.32 0.63
C PRO A 50 14.91 42.66 0.07
N ILE A 51 15.17 43.75 0.77
CA ILE A 51 14.81 45.11 0.37
C ILE A 51 16.03 46.02 0.42
N GLY A 52 16.14 46.89 -0.58
CA GLY A 52 17.22 47.87 -0.69
C GLY A 52 16.95 49.14 0.15
N PRO A 53 17.95 50.03 0.26
CA PRO A 53 17.87 51.25 1.08
C PRO A 53 16.85 52.28 0.59
N LEU A 54 16.46 52.25 -0.69
CA LEU A 54 15.65 53.29 -1.34
C LEU A 54 14.33 52.78 -1.91
N ALA A 55 14.08 51.46 -1.92
CA ALA A 55 12.87 50.89 -2.49
C ALA A 55 12.52 49.51 -1.89
N ILE A 56 11.23 49.33 -1.58
CA ILE A 56 10.62 48.04 -1.24
C ILE A 56 10.03 47.46 -2.54
N ASN A 57 10.61 46.36 -3.02
CA ASN A 57 10.12 45.65 -4.19
C ASN A 57 10.03 44.15 -3.89
N CYS A 58 8.85 43.68 -3.49
CA CYS A 58 8.60 42.27 -3.16
C CYS A 58 7.57 41.66 -4.13
N ASN A 59 7.84 41.77 -5.43
CA ASN A 59 6.97 41.23 -6.47
C ASN A 59 7.30 39.75 -6.73
N ASP A 60 6.28 38.93 -6.99
CA ASP A 60 6.48 37.64 -7.66
C ASP A 60 6.99 37.90 -9.10
N PRO A 61 7.85 37.05 -9.69
CA PRO A 61 8.25 37.20 -11.08
C PRO A 61 7.02 37.03 -11.98
N VAL A 62 6.40 38.14 -12.38
CA VAL A 62 5.39 38.16 -13.43
C VAL A 62 6.14 37.99 -14.74
N VAL A 63 6.07 36.80 -15.34
CA VAL A 63 6.51 36.59 -16.72
C VAL A 63 5.44 37.18 -17.64
N THR A 64 5.51 38.49 -17.90
CA THR A 64 4.84 39.11 -19.04
C THR A 64 5.81 39.13 -20.22
N PRO A 65 5.51 38.44 -21.34
CA PRO A 65 6.33 38.56 -22.54
C PRO A 65 6.30 40.01 -23.05
N GLY A 66 7.46 40.69 -23.04
CA GLY A 66 7.65 41.97 -23.74
C GLY A 66 7.80 43.24 -22.89
N SER A 67 7.79 43.19 -21.56
CA SER A 67 8.05 44.38 -20.74
C SER A 67 9.53 44.49 -20.35
N VAL A 68 10.21 45.52 -20.83
CA VAL A 68 11.55 45.91 -20.36
C VAL A 68 11.38 46.55 -18.97
N GLN A 69 11.69 45.82 -17.90
CA GLN A 69 11.67 46.37 -16.54
C GLN A 69 13.11 46.48 -16.00
N ALA A 70 13.60 47.71 -15.96
CA ALA A 70 14.82 48.08 -15.25
C ALA A 70 14.52 48.25 -13.75
N ALA A 71 14.96 47.28 -12.94
CA ALA A 71 15.43 47.39 -11.55
C ALA A 71 15.50 45.97 -10.99
N ALA A 72 16.59 45.62 -10.32
CA ALA A 72 16.79 44.32 -9.67
C ALA A 72 15.56 43.92 -8.83
N THR A 73 14.76 42.98 -9.33
CA THR A 73 13.66 42.37 -8.59
C THR A 73 14.27 41.44 -7.55
N THR A 74 14.18 41.80 -6.28
CA THR A 74 14.54 40.90 -5.19
C THR A 74 13.43 39.85 -5.07
N ALA A 75 13.74 38.62 -5.48
CA ALA A 75 12.77 37.53 -5.49
C ALA A 75 12.28 37.21 -4.06
N VAL A 76 10.98 37.00 -3.91
CA VAL A 76 10.37 36.56 -2.65
C VAL A 76 10.73 35.09 -2.40
N GLY A 77 11.56 34.84 -1.39
CA GLY A 77 11.94 33.51 -0.96
C GLY A 77 10.94 32.89 0.03
N THR A 78 11.18 31.63 0.35
CA THR A 78 10.56 30.94 1.50
C THR A 78 11.65 30.75 2.56
N PHE A 79 11.34 31.12 3.80
CA PHE A 79 12.21 30.90 4.96
C PHE A 79 11.87 29.59 5.66
N TYR A 80 10.58 29.25 5.71
CA TYR A 80 10.07 28.06 6.39
C TYR A 80 8.69 27.68 5.84
N THR A 81 8.38 26.37 5.77
CA THR A 81 7.06 25.84 5.38
C THR A 81 6.54 24.90 6.47
N ALA A 82 5.35 25.16 7.00
CA ALA A 82 4.72 24.30 7.99
C ALA A 82 4.11 23.03 7.38
N THR A 83 3.78 22.08 8.26
CA THR A 83 2.94 20.91 7.93
C THR A 83 1.58 21.34 7.38
N PRO A 84 1.02 20.65 6.37
CA PRO A 84 -0.35 20.90 5.93
C PRO A 84 -1.31 20.89 7.12
N ASN A 85 -2.24 21.86 7.14
CA ASN A 85 -3.16 22.13 8.24
C ASN A 85 -2.50 22.51 9.58
N TRP A 86 -1.25 22.96 9.59
CA TRP A 86 -0.64 23.60 10.75
C TRP A 86 -0.57 25.11 10.56
N PHE A 87 -1.20 25.84 11.47
CA PHE A 87 -1.17 27.30 11.53
C PHE A 87 0.15 27.79 12.09
N ILE A 88 0.76 28.79 11.44
CA ILE A 88 1.92 29.53 11.95
C ILE A 88 1.42 30.84 12.59
N GLY A 89 1.81 31.07 13.85
CA GLY A 89 1.57 32.31 14.58
C GLY A 89 2.47 33.46 14.17
N ASN A 90 2.30 34.64 14.77
CA ASN A 90 3.13 35.80 14.45
C ASN A 90 4.55 35.59 14.95
N PRO A 91 5.57 35.55 14.06
CA PRO A 91 6.94 35.39 14.49
C PRO A 91 7.44 36.64 15.20
N ILE A 92 8.43 36.46 16.06
CA ILE A 92 9.24 37.55 16.65
C ILE A 92 10.71 37.30 16.35
N LEU A 93 11.51 38.37 16.28
CA LEU A 93 12.96 38.32 16.07
C LEU A 93 13.66 38.81 17.33
N VAL A 94 14.50 37.96 17.93
CA VAL A 94 15.28 38.28 19.13
C VAL A 94 16.70 37.75 18.92
N ASN A 95 17.71 38.60 19.08
CA ASN A 95 19.13 38.23 18.93
C ASN A 95 19.41 37.42 17.65
N ASP A 96 18.98 37.94 16.50
CA ASP A 96 19.12 37.29 15.17
C ASP A 96 18.49 35.88 15.05
N THR A 97 17.56 35.54 15.95
CA THR A 97 16.81 34.28 15.95
C THR A 97 15.31 34.55 15.87
N PHE A 98 14.63 33.90 14.92
CA PHE A 98 13.18 33.91 14.83
C PHE A 98 12.57 32.91 15.79
N TYR A 99 11.47 33.28 16.44
CA TYR A 99 10.64 32.42 17.26
C TYR A 99 9.19 32.53 16.80
N TRP A 100 8.47 31.41 16.72
CA TRP A 100 7.05 31.40 16.38
C TRP A 100 6.35 30.19 17.01
N THR A 101 5.03 30.26 17.10
CA THR A 101 4.18 29.13 17.48
C THR A 101 3.64 28.45 16.24
N GLU A 102 3.50 27.13 16.28
CA GLU A 102 2.76 26.35 15.30
C GLU A 102 1.72 25.50 15.98
N ARG A 103 0.57 25.28 15.35
CA ARG A 103 -0.44 24.37 15.89
C ARG A 103 -1.26 23.72 14.81
N ASP A 104 -1.64 22.47 15.04
CA ASP A 104 -2.64 21.78 14.23
C ASP A 104 -3.97 22.56 14.24
N ILE A 105 -4.62 22.71 13.09
CA ILE A 105 -5.95 23.32 12.98
C ILE A 105 -7.01 22.34 12.47
N SER A 106 -6.64 21.07 12.27
CA SER A 106 -7.60 20.01 11.94
C SER A 106 -8.39 19.54 13.17
N THR A 107 -7.85 19.71 14.37
CA THR A 107 -8.49 19.31 15.64
C THR A 107 -8.85 20.52 16.50
N VAL A 108 -10.14 20.81 16.66
CA VAL A 108 -10.60 22.06 17.30
C VAL A 108 -10.44 22.08 18.83
N ASN A 109 -10.51 20.90 19.47
CA ASN A 109 -10.56 20.79 20.93
C ASN A 109 -9.25 20.31 21.59
N ASN A 110 -8.31 19.79 20.80
CA ASN A 110 -7.03 19.25 21.28
C ASN A 110 -5.90 19.47 20.26
N ASN A 111 -5.83 20.66 19.66
CA ASN A 111 -4.78 20.97 18.71
C ASN A 111 -3.41 20.95 19.38
N SER A 112 -2.60 19.96 19.03
CA SER A 112 -1.19 19.94 19.40
C SER A 112 -0.49 21.18 18.84
N GLY A 113 0.41 21.75 19.63
CA GLY A 113 1.16 22.95 19.26
C GLY A 113 2.62 22.88 19.67
N ASP A 114 3.46 23.52 18.87
CA ASP A 114 4.90 23.61 19.03
C ASP A 114 5.33 25.09 19.13
N VAL A 115 6.37 25.34 19.92
CA VAL A 115 7.14 26.59 19.86
C VAL A 115 8.43 26.29 19.12
N LYS A 116 8.67 27.02 18.04
CA LYS A 116 9.79 26.81 17.13
C LYS A 116 10.78 27.97 17.20
N ARG A 117 12.03 27.71 16.84
CA ARG A 117 13.02 28.77 16.54
C ARG A 117 13.88 28.44 15.34
N LYS A 118 14.41 29.46 14.67
CA LYS A 118 15.38 29.31 13.57
C LYS A 118 16.23 30.56 13.44
N ALA A 119 17.53 30.40 13.22
CA ALA A 119 18.43 31.54 13.00
C ALA A 119 18.00 32.33 11.76
N ALA A 120 18.01 33.66 11.83
CA ALA A 120 17.54 34.51 10.74
C ALA A 120 18.44 34.49 9.50
N THR A 121 19.68 34.01 9.65
CA THR A 121 20.63 33.75 8.55
C THR A 121 20.46 32.37 7.91
N ALA A 122 19.65 31.48 8.51
CA ALA A 122 19.50 30.12 8.04
C ALA A 122 18.75 30.09 6.69
N SER A 123 19.16 29.17 5.80
CA SER A 123 18.48 28.95 4.54
C SER A 123 17.15 28.22 4.75
N GLU A 124 16.30 28.15 3.73
CA GLU A 124 15.06 27.35 3.78
C GLU A 124 15.35 25.90 4.19
N ALA A 125 16.44 25.32 3.66
CA ALA A 125 16.84 23.94 3.87
C ALA A 125 17.29 23.63 5.31
N THR A 126 17.66 24.64 6.11
CA THR A 126 17.96 24.43 7.53
C THR A 126 16.67 24.19 8.30
N SER A 127 16.60 23.10 9.07
CA SER A 127 15.45 22.80 9.92
C SER A 127 15.23 23.86 11.01
N ALA A 128 13.99 23.94 11.48
CA ALA A 128 13.65 24.76 12.66
C ALA A 128 13.75 23.90 13.92
N ASP A 129 14.32 24.44 14.99
CA ASP A 129 14.34 23.80 16.29
C ASP A 129 12.94 23.82 16.90
N THR A 130 12.54 22.72 17.54
CA THR A 130 11.39 22.71 18.44
C THR A 130 11.88 22.89 19.86
N ILE A 131 11.38 23.89 20.60
CA ILE A 131 11.82 24.19 21.98
C ILE A 131 10.70 23.99 23.02
N ALA A 132 9.45 23.87 22.56
CA ALA A 132 8.35 23.29 23.31
C ALA A 132 7.45 22.53 22.34
N THR A 133 6.92 21.38 22.75
CA THR A 133 6.06 20.54 21.91
C THR A 133 4.86 20.03 22.69
N ASN A 134 3.83 19.55 21.98
CA ASN A 134 2.59 19.04 22.57
C ASN A 134 1.93 20.03 23.53
N GLN A 135 1.81 21.29 23.08
CA GLN A 135 1.19 22.38 23.82
C GLN A 135 -0.25 22.60 23.31
N PRO A 136 -1.28 21.96 23.89
CA PRO A 136 -2.62 22.07 23.34
C PRO A 136 -3.19 23.48 23.54
N LYS A 137 -3.98 23.94 22.57
CA LYS A 137 -4.60 25.28 22.55
C LYS A 137 -3.58 26.43 22.50
N LEU A 138 -2.41 26.21 21.90
CA LEU A 138 -1.36 27.22 21.78
C LEU A 138 -1.88 28.49 21.07
N ASP A 139 -1.72 29.66 21.69
CA ASP A 139 -2.03 30.96 21.08
C ASP A 139 -1.00 31.30 19.98
N GLY A 140 -1.39 32.14 19.02
CA GLY A 140 -0.51 32.50 17.89
C GLY A 140 0.51 33.60 18.21
N ARG A 141 0.51 34.15 19.43
CA ARG A 141 1.36 35.29 19.83
C ARG A 141 2.49 34.82 20.75
N LEU A 142 3.65 35.43 20.55
CA LEU A 142 4.82 35.31 21.40
C LEU A 142 5.27 36.68 21.90
N PHE A 143 5.87 36.69 23.09
CA PHE A 143 6.52 37.87 23.67
C PHE A 143 7.89 37.46 24.21
N SER A 144 8.84 38.40 24.27
CA SER A 144 10.13 38.17 24.91
C SER A 144 10.48 39.29 25.88
N ALA A 145 11.05 38.93 27.03
CA ALA A 145 11.56 39.86 28.03
C ALA A 145 12.54 39.12 28.95
N ASN A 146 13.63 39.78 29.37
CA ASN A 146 14.60 39.25 30.34
C ASN A 146 15.10 37.83 30.00
N ASP A 147 15.53 37.62 28.75
CA ASP A 147 15.99 36.33 28.22
C ASP A 147 14.95 35.18 28.25
N LEU A 148 13.69 35.50 28.50
CA LEU A 148 12.57 34.56 28.46
C LEU A 148 11.69 34.79 27.24
N LEU A 149 11.17 33.68 26.70
CA LEU A 149 10.10 33.63 25.74
C LEU A 149 8.80 33.30 26.47
N PHE A 150 7.75 34.08 26.23
CA PHE A 150 6.42 33.90 26.80
C PHE A 150 5.44 33.46 25.71
N PHE A 151 4.67 32.41 26.00
CA PHE A 151 3.60 31.91 25.12
C PHE A 151 2.37 31.56 25.96
N ALA A 152 1.19 31.69 25.37
CA ALA A 152 -0.07 31.38 26.05
C ALA A 152 -0.71 30.12 25.48
N ARG A 153 -1.42 29.40 26.33
CA ARG A 153 -2.36 28.36 25.92
C ARG A 153 -3.76 28.82 26.31
N ASN A 154 -4.65 28.89 25.32
CA ASN A 154 -5.99 29.44 25.49
C ASN A 154 -6.76 28.69 26.58
N SER A 155 -7.28 29.42 27.56
CA SER A 155 -7.97 28.89 28.74
C SER A 155 -7.13 27.94 29.61
N VAL A 156 -5.79 28.02 29.54
CA VAL A 156 -4.88 27.24 30.39
C VAL A 156 -3.95 28.16 31.19
N GLY A 157 -3.24 29.07 30.51
CA GLY A 157 -2.32 29.98 31.20
C GLY A 157 -1.23 30.55 30.29
N ILE A 158 -0.31 31.31 30.90
CA ILE A 158 0.91 31.84 30.28
C ILE A 158 2.09 31.00 30.76
N PHE A 159 2.94 30.60 29.83
CA PHE A 159 4.10 29.75 30.05
C PHE A 159 5.35 30.47 29.59
N THR A 160 6.49 30.09 30.16
CA THR A 160 7.79 30.66 29.81
C THR A 160 8.81 29.57 29.54
N LEU A 161 9.78 29.89 28.69
CA LEU A 161 10.99 29.10 28.50
C LEU A 161 12.14 30.07 28.21
N SER A 162 13.38 29.64 28.49
CA SER A 162 14.55 30.46 28.18
C SER A 162 14.76 30.59 26.67
N LEU A 163 15.19 31.76 26.17
CA LEU A 163 15.56 31.93 24.76
C LEU A 163 16.69 30.96 24.34
N ASN A 164 17.54 30.56 25.28
CA ASN A 164 18.60 29.57 25.07
C ASN A 164 18.18 28.12 25.37
N ALA A 165 16.88 27.83 25.51
CA ALA A 165 16.38 26.48 25.75
C ALA A 165 16.98 25.48 24.74
N THR A 166 17.36 24.30 25.21
CA THR A 166 17.86 23.24 24.34
C THR A 166 16.76 22.78 23.39
N ALA A 167 17.12 22.49 22.14
CA ALA A 167 16.18 21.92 21.19
C ALA A 167 15.69 20.55 21.68
N ILE A 168 14.40 20.29 21.49
CA ILE A 168 13.79 18.98 21.66
C ILE A 168 14.19 18.15 20.46
N THR A 169 15.04 17.16 20.70
CA THR A 169 15.49 16.23 19.66
C THR A 169 14.62 14.97 19.63
N ARG A 170 14.50 14.38 18.44
CA ARG A 170 13.86 13.08 18.19
C ARG A 170 14.69 12.34 17.16
N ASP A 171 15.28 11.23 17.56
CA ASP A 171 16.04 10.35 16.67
C ASP A 171 15.08 9.34 16.07
N PHE A 172 14.81 9.42 14.77
CA PHE A 172 14.02 8.43 14.06
C PHE A 172 14.92 7.39 13.42
N GLU A 173 14.36 6.26 13.03
CA GLU A 173 15.10 5.25 12.26
C GLU A 173 14.14 4.62 11.26
N ALA A 174 14.57 4.58 10.00
CA ALA A 174 13.93 3.80 8.97
C ALA A 174 14.41 2.35 9.08
N THR A 175 13.50 1.44 9.43
CA THR A 175 13.87 0.07 9.84
C THR A 175 13.77 -0.93 8.69
N ALA A 176 12.68 -0.93 7.91
CA ALA A 176 12.48 -1.94 6.87
C ALA A 176 11.47 -1.51 5.79
N LEU A 177 11.60 -2.16 4.62
CA LEU A 177 10.65 -2.11 3.50
C LEU A 177 10.16 -3.54 3.19
N GLU A 178 8.86 -3.74 3.15
CA GLU A 178 8.21 -5.01 2.79
C GLU A 178 7.34 -4.80 1.54
N VAL A 179 7.78 -5.35 0.41
CA VAL A 179 7.16 -5.23 -0.91
C VAL A 179 6.33 -6.48 -1.17
N THR A 180 5.02 -6.38 -1.03
CA THR A 180 4.11 -7.54 -0.97
C THR A 180 3.02 -7.50 -2.04
N GLN A 181 2.68 -8.69 -2.55
CA GLN A 181 1.65 -8.94 -3.55
C GLN A 181 0.63 -10.02 -3.13
N GLY A 182 0.84 -10.63 -1.97
CA GLY A 182 0.08 -11.77 -1.46
C GLY A 182 0.76 -12.41 -0.25
N ILE A 183 2.09 -12.56 -0.31
CA ILE A 183 2.93 -13.02 0.81
C ILE A 183 4.32 -12.39 0.74
N GLN A 184 4.89 -11.98 1.89
CA GLN A 184 6.26 -11.46 1.94
C GLN A 184 6.91 -11.52 3.33
N ASN A 185 8.25 -11.51 3.38
CA ASN A 185 9.05 -11.28 4.60
C ASN A 185 9.85 -9.97 4.53
N LEU A 186 10.48 -9.55 5.63
CA LEU A 186 11.26 -8.30 5.64
C LEU A 186 12.51 -8.33 4.75
N ALA A 187 12.97 -9.51 4.35
CA ALA A 187 14.06 -9.70 3.39
C ALA A 187 13.60 -9.61 1.91
N ASN A 188 12.29 -9.47 1.65
CA ASN A 188 11.70 -9.46 0.32
C ASN A 188 12.02 -10.71 -0.53
N ALA A 189 12.00 -11.89 0.11
CA ALA A 189 12.45 -13.15 -0.49
C ALA A 189 11.36 -13.94 -1.24
N ALA A 190 10.08 -13.55 -1.17
CA ALA A 190 9.06 -14.08 -2.05
C ALA A 190 9.18 -13.39 -3.43
N PRO A 191 9.21 -14.15 -4.55
CA PRO A 191 9.26 -13.59 -5.90
C PRO A 191 8.14 -12.58 -6.15
N LEU A 192 8.47 -11.47 -6.82
CA LEU A 192 7.49 -10.46 -7.20
C LEU A 192 7.21 -10.55 -8.69
N VAL A 193 5.95 -10.40 -9.05
CA VAL A 193 5.44 -10.53 -10.41
C VAL A 193 5.20 -9.15 -10.99
N ALA A 194 5.73 -8.89 -12.17
CA ALA A 194 5.48 -7.65 -12.89
C ALA A 194 3.99 -7.45 -13.16
N ALA A 195 3.52 -6.21 -13.17
CA ALA A 195 2.12 -5.82 -13.37
C ALA A 195 1.10 -6.33 -12.31
N LYS A 196 1.52 -7.12 -11.32
CA LYS A 196 0.65 -7.52 -10.21
C LYS A 196 0.54 -6.39 -9.17
N THR A 197 -0.68 -6.11 -8.69
CA THR A 197 -0.93 -5.09 -7.67
C THR A 197 0.01 -5.27 -6.47
N THR A 198 0.84 -4.27 -6.22
CA THR A 198 1.91 -4.33 -5.22
C THR A 198 1.76 -3.22 -4.20
N TYR A 199 1.83 -3.61 -2.93
CA TYR A 199 1.93 -2.67 -1.83
C TYR A 199 3.33 -2.71 -1.22
N VAL A 200 3.80 -1.55 -0.79
CA VAL A 200 5.00 -1.43 0.04
C VAL A 200 4.56 -1.05 1.44
N ARG A 201 4.95 -1.83 2.43
CA ARG A 201 4.79 -1.50 3.84
C ARG A 201 6.15 -1.09 4.39
N ALA A 202 6.22 0.14 4.86
CA ALA A 202 7.44 0.78 5.33
C ALA A 202 7.38 0.98 6.84
N TYR A 203 8.46 0.60 7.52
CA TYR A 203 8.52 0.58 8.98
C TYR A 203 9.62 1.51 9.47
N GLY A 204 9.36 2.18 10.59
CA GLY A 204 10.34 2.98 11.28
C GLY A 204 10.02 3.11 12.77
N LYS A 205 11.00 3.63 13.51
CA LYS A 205 10.95 3.75 14.96
C LYS A 205 11.42 5.13 15.39
N GLN A 206 11.13 5.46 16.65
CA GLN A 206 11.72 6.59 17.34
C GLN A 206 12.64 6.05 18.45
N LEU A 207 13.94 6.31 18.33
CA LEU A 207 14.98 5.82 19.23
C LEU A 207 15.08 6.68 20.50
N SER A 208 14.84 7.99 20.40
CA SER A 208 14.94 8.92 21.52
C SER A 208 13.98 10.12 21.41
N GLY A 209 13.88 10.90 22.49
CA GLY A 209 13.04 12.11 22.55
C GLY A 209 11.62 11.86 23.07
N PRO A 210 10.76 12.89 23.11
CA PRO A 210 9.34 12.73 23.43
C PRO A 210 8.55 12.24 22.22
N SER A 211 7.41 11.58 22.43
CA SER A 211 6.55 11.08 21.34
C SER A 211 6.34 12.09 20.22
N ALA A 212 6.42 11.61 18.97
CA ALA A 212 6.19 12.39 17.77
C ALA A 212 4.78 12.11 17.25
N PRO A 213 3.82 13.04 17.36
CA PRO A 213 2.44 12.78 16.95
C PRO A 213 2.26 12.70 15.43
N ASN A 214 3.13 13.38 14.66
CA ASN A 214 3.03 13.46 13.20
C ASN A 214 4.40 13.24 12.57
N VAL A 215 4.66 12.02 12.14
CA VAL A 215 5.85 11.62 11.40
C VAL A 215 5.42 11.25 9.98
N GLU A 216 6.00 11.94 9.01
CA GLU A 216 5.80 11.69 7.59
C GLU A 216 6.80 10.66 7.09
N ALA A 217 6.39 9.87 6.10
CA ALA A 217 7.27 9.05 5.30
C ALA A 217 7.06 9.35 3.82
N ARG A 218 8.11 9.13 3.02
CA ARG A 218 8.08 9.20 1.57
C ARG A 218 8.74 7.97 1.00
N LEU A 219 8.23 7.48 -0.12
CA LEU A 219 8.83 6.36 -0.83
C LEU A 219 9.36 6.83 -2.18
N PHE A 220 10.68 6.80 -2.34
CA PHE A 220 11.34 7.07 -3.60
C PHE A 220 11.49 5.77 -4.38
N GLY A 221 11.29 5.85 -5.70
CA GLY A 221 11.52 4.73 -6.62
C GLY A 221 12.45 5.17 -7.74
N THR A 222 13.46 4.35 -8.02
CA THR A 222 14.35 4.54 -9.16
C THR A 222 14.49 3.25 -9.96
N LYS A 223 14.74 3.40 -11.26
CA LYS A 223 15.10 2.31 -12.17
C LYS A 223 16.32 2.74 -12.95
N ASN A 224 17.41 1.97 -12.83
CA ASN A 224 18.73 2.35 -13.37
C ASN A 224 19.15 3.77 -12.93
N ASP A 225 19.00 4.07 -11.63
CA ASP A 225 19.28 5.37 -11.00
C ASP A 225 18.44 6.56 -11.51
N VAL A 226 17.50 6.33 -12.42
CA VAL A 226 16.55 7.35 -12.87
C VAL A 226 15.28 7.32 -12.01
N PRO A 227 14.82 8.45 -11.45
CA PRO A 227 13.56 8.51 -10.73
C PRO A 227 12.39 8.03 -11.58
N LEU A 228 11.60 7.12 -11.03
CA LEU A 228 10.37 6.64 -11.67
C LEU A 228 9.29 7.74 -11.66
N PRO A 229 8.38 7.76 -12.66
CA PRO A 229 7.31 8.76 -12.71
C PRO A 229 6.50 8.80 -11.41
N GLY A 230 6.29 10.01 -10.88
CA GLY A 230 5.56 10.21 -9.62
C GLY A 230 6.39 10.01 -8.35
N SER A 231 7.69 9.71 -8.45
CA SER A 231 8.59 9.65 -7.28
C SER A 231 8.86 11.05 -6.71
N PRO A 232 8.82 11.24 -5.37
CA PRO A 232 8.44 10.26 -4.35
C PRO A 232 6.92 10.11 -4.17
N LEU A 233 6.50 8.92 -3.76
CA LEU A 233 5.12 8.63 -3.37
C LEU A 233 4.85 9.05 -1.92
N GLN A 234 3.61 9.46 -1.67
CA GLN A 234 3.06 9.68 -0.33
C GLN A 234 2.33 8.42 0.14
N PRO A 235 2.37 8.10 1.45
CA PRO A 235 1.68 6.94 1.99
C PRO A 235 0.16 7.13 1.95
N VAL A 236 -0.57 6.04 1.74
CA VAL A 236 -2.04 6.02 1.67
C VAL A 236 -2.65 6.42 3.01
N ASN A 237 -2.06 6.00 4.13
CA ASN A 237 -2.49 6.36 5.48
C ASN A 237 -1.90 7.68 6.02
N GLY A 238 -1.17 8.44 5.19
CA GLY A 238 -0.67 9.75 5.59
C GLY A 238 0.41 9.69 6.67
N VAL A 239 0.34 10.60 7.65
CA VAL A 239 1.31 10.70 8.74
C VAL A 239 0.93 9.74 9.88
N ARG A 240 1.91 9.27 10.64
CA ARG A 240 1.69 8.45 11.85
C ARG A 240 2.35 9.04 13.08
N ALA A 241 1.87 8.63 14.25
CA ALA A 241 2.59 8.87 15.49
C ALA A 241 3.69 7.81 15.69
N LEU A 242 4.84 8.24 16.21
CA LEU A 242 5.88 7.36 16.74
C LEU A 242 6.10 7.63 18.23
N THR A 243 6.42 6.57 18.96
CA THR A 243 6.72 6.63 20.39
C THR A 243 8.12 6.07 20.64
N THR A 244 8.82 6.68 21.60
CA THR A 244 10.19 6.33 21.92
C THR A 244 10.29 4.91 22.46
N GLY A 245 11.18 4.11 21.87
CA GLY A 245 11.31 2.68 22.18
C GLY A 245 10.14 1.82 21.68
N GLY A 246 9.22 2.40 20.91
CA GLY A 246 8.12 1.67 20.27
C GLY A 246 8.63 0.66 19.23
N SER A 247 7.85 -0.39 19.02
CA SER A 247 8.03 -1.35 17.93
C SER A 247 6.78 -1.41 17.05
N PHE A 248 6.89 -2.02 15.88
CA PHE A 248 5.76 -2.31 14.99
C PHE A 248 5.33 -3.77 15.11
N ASP A 249 4.03 -4.03 15.01
CA ASP A 249 3.45 -5.36 14.76
C ASP A 249 3.06 -5.46 13.27
N ARG A 250 3.74 -6.35 12.52
CA ARG A 250 3.46 -6.57 11.09
C ARG A 250 2.04 -7.06 10.82
N ALA A 251 1.30 -7.55 11.80
CA ALA A 251 -0.10 -7.90 11.65
C ALA A 251 -1.05 -6.69 11.68
N ARG A 252 -0.57 -5.51 12.09
CA ARG A 252 -1.34 -4.25 12.07
C ARG A 252 -0.93 -3.42 10.87
N LEU A 253 -1.90 -3.06 10.02
CA LEU A 253 -1.63 -2.22 8.85
C LEU A 253 -1.05 -0.86 9.28
N ASP A 254 -1.68 -0.24 10.28
CA ASP A 254 -1.30 1.06 10.84
C ASP A 254 -0.18 0.99 11.89
N ASP A 255 0.63 -0.06 11.90
CA ASP A 255 1.98 -0.02 12.46
C ASP A 255 3.04 0.26 11.36
N SER A 256 2.60 0.46 10.11
CA SER A 256 3.42 0.83 8.95
C SER A 256 2.88 2.05 8.22
N TRP A 257 3.73 2.72 7.44
CA TRP A 257 3.25 3.52 6.30
C TRP A 257 3.09 2.58 5.12
N TYR A 258 1.96 2.64 4.41
CA TYR A 258 1.77 1.78 3.23
C TYR A 258 1.54 2.59 1.95
N PHE A 259 2.09 2.08 0.86
CA PHE A 259 2.11 2.71 -0.45
C PHE A 259 1.57 1.72 -1.48
N LEU A 260 0.66 2.16 -2.34
CA LEU A 260 0.30 1.44 -3.56
C LEU A 260 1.30 1.83 -4.65
N LEU A 261 2.01 0.86 -5.23
CA LEU A 261 2.93 1.15 -6.33
C LEU A 261 2.16 1.38 -7.63
N PRO A 262 2.44 2.47 -8.37
CA PRO A 262 1.86 2.69 -9.69
C PRO A 262 2.28 1.61 -10.70
N PRO A 263 1.49 1.36 -11.77
CA PRO A 263 1.86 0.44 -12.84
C PRO A 263 3.26 0.67 -13.43
N SER A 264 3.70 1.93 -13.52
CA SER A 264 5.04 2.30 -14.02
C SER A 264 6.19 1.83 -13.12
N TRP A 265 5.93 1.51 -11.85
CA TRP A 265 6.94 1.05 -10.88
C TRP A 265 7.02 -0.47 -10.78
N ILE A 266 6.02 -1.18 -11.31
CA ILE A 266 5.92 -2.65 -11.24
C ILE A 266 6.11 -3.31 -12.61
N ALA A 267 6.72 -2.59 -13.57
CA ALA A 267 7.18 -3.17 -14.81
C ALA A 267 8.39 -4.09 -14.57
N ALA A 268 8.54 -5.13 -15.40
CA ALA A 268 9.59 -6.13 -15.22
C ALA A 268 11.01 -5.52 -15.08
N GLY A 269 11.83 -6.18 -14.25
CA GLY A 269 13.19 -5.80 -13.94
C GLY A 269 13.38 -5.24 -12.53
N ASN A 270 14.59 -4.74 -12.28
CA ASN A 270 14.98 -4.22 -10.96
C ASN A 270 14.42 -2.82 -10.72
N VAL A 271 13.93 -2.61 -9.50
CA VAL A 271 13.51 -1.31 -8.99
C VAL A 271 14.14 -1.12 -7.61
N THR A 272 14.75 0.04 -7.40
CA THR A 272 15.29 0.43 -6.10
C THR A 272 14.30 1.35 -5.42
N LEU A 273 13.89 0.95 -4.22
CA LEU A 273 12.94 1.67 -3.38
C LEU A 273 13.67 2.21 -2.15
N GLN A 274 13.47 3.48 -1.83
CA GLN A 274 14.05 4.10 -0.64
C GLN A 274 12.94 4.76 0.18
N LEU A 275 12.83 4.33 1.43
CA LEU A 275 12.04 5.02 2.44
C LEU A 275 12.83 6.22 2.94
N GLU A 276 12.15 7.35 3.13
CA GLU A 276 12.65 8.49 3.89
C GLU A 276 11.62 8.86 4.97
N ILE A 277 12.06 8.91 6.22
CA ILE A 277 11.27 9.35 7.38
C ILE A 277 11.62 10.81 7.71
N ASP A 278 10.58 11.59 8.02
CA ASP A 278 10.70 13.01 8.34
C ASP A 278 11.44 13.82 7.25
N GLY A 279 11.15 13.55 5.98
CA GLY A 279 11.80 14.22 4.84
C GLY A 279 11.64 15.75 4.81
N ARG A 280 10.63 16.31 5.49
CA ARG A 280 10.45 17.75 5.65
C ARG A 280 11.25 18.37 6.80
N GLN A 281 11.90 17.55 7.61
CA GLN A 281 12.73 18.00 8.74
C GLN A 281 11.95 18.87 9.73
N ILE A 282 10.69 18.48 10.01
CA ILE A 282 9.84 19.22 10.95
C ILE A 282 10.18 18.92 12.41
N HIS A 283 10.91 17.82 12.63
CA HIS A 283 11.49 17.43 13.90
C HIS A 283 13.00 17.66 13.86
N THR A 284 13.56 18.10 14.99
CA THR A 284 15.01 18.16 15.16
C THR A 284 15.53 16.75 15.39
N ASP A 285 16.15 16.17 14.39
CA ASP A 285 16.68 14.81 14.47
C ASP A 285 18.22 14.82 14.49
N PRO A 286 18.84 14.31 15.57
CA PRO A 286 20.29 14.37 15.76
C PRO A 286 21.06 13.40 14.86
N ASN A 287 20.41 12.41 14.22
CA ASN A 287 21.07 11.39 13.42
C ASN A 287 20.34 11.11 12.09
N ARG A 288 20.13 12.12 11.26
CA ARG A 288 19.42 11.99 9.96
C ARG A 288 19.86 10.85 9.03
N ALA A 289 21.08 10.33 9.18
CA ALA A 289 21.60 9.27 8.33
C ALA A 289 20.84 7.94 8.46
N ASN A 290 20.18 7.68 9.60
CA ASN A 290 19.37 6.48 9.82
C ASN A 290 17.89 6.67 9.42
N ASN A 291 17.49 7.84 8.91
CA ASN A 291 16.11 8.11 8.51
C ASN A 291 15.76 7.55 7.13
N THR A 292 16.68 6.84 6.50
CA THR A 292 16.44 6.20 5.20
C THR A 292 16.85 4.74 5.22
N VAL A 293 16.04 3.91 4.58
CA VAL A 293 16.39 2.51 4.26
C VAL A 293 16.08 2.26 2.80
N THR A 294 16.97 1.53 2.12
CA THR A 294 16.89 1.26 0.69
C THR A 294 16.82 -0.23 0.46
N GLN A 295 15.94 -0.65 -0.45
CA GLN A 295 15.79 -2.03 -0.88
C GLN A 295 15.69 -2.07 -2.41
N THR A 296 16.50 -2.91 -3.05
CA THR A 296 16.30 -3.28 -4.46
C THR A 296 15.49 -4.56 -4.53
N VAL A 297 14.46 -4.56 -5.38
CA VAL A 297 13.62 -5.72 -5.67
C VAL A 297 13.55 -5.97 -7.18
N ASN A 298 13.27 -7.21 -7.57
CA ASN A 298 13.10 -7.59 -8.96
C ASN A 298 11.65 -8.01 -9.22
N PHE A 299 11.01 -7.37 -10.21
CA PHE A 299 9.72 -7.81 -10.74
C PHE A 299 9.95 -8.74 -11.92
N GLN A 300 9.54 -9.99 -11.79
CA GLN A 300 9.67 -11.02 -12.81
C GLN A 300 8.52 -10.93 -13.80
N GLN A 301 8.82 -11.05 -15.09
CA GLN A 301 7.77 -11.19 -16.09
C GLN A 301 7.10 -12.56 -15.91
N GLN A 302 5.78 -12.57 -15.76
CA GLN A 302 4.97 -13.78 -15.78
C GLN A 302 3.78 -13.55 -16.73
N PRO A 303 3.36 -14.58 -17.49
CA PRO A 303 2.11 -14.51 -18.22
C PRO A 303 0.92 -14.48 -17.26
N PRO A 304 -0.25 -13.98 -17.69
CA PRO A 304 -1.49 -14.23 -16.98
C PRO A 304 -1.80 -15.73 -16.96
N VAL A 305 -2.64 -16.16 -16.03
CA VAL A 305 -3.22 -17.52 -16.09
C VAL A 305 -4.50 -17.49 -16.90
N CYS A 306 -4.57 -18.33 -17.93
CA CYS A 306 -5.74 -18.48 -18.77
C CYS A 306 -6.59 -19.64 -18.26
N VAL A 307 -7.86 -19.38 -17.95
CA VAL A 307 -8.79 -20.39 -17.45
C VAL A 307 -9.95 -20.51 -18.42
N TRP A 308 -10.00 -21.63 -19.14
CA TRP A 308 -11.11 -22.03 -19.98
C TRP A 308 -12.17 -22.74 -19.14
N THR A 309 -13.25 -22.03 -18.85
CA THR A 309 -14.34 -22.52 -18.00
C THR A 309 -15.35 -23.32 -18.82
N VAL A 310 -15.67 -24.53 -18.35
CA VAL A 310 -16.59 -25.45 -19.04
C VAL A 310 -17.68 -25.88 -18.05
N PRO A 311 -18.98 -25.70 -18.35
CA PRO A 311 -20.02 -26.20 -17.47
C PRO A 311 -19.94 -27.74 -17.33
N VAL A 312 -20.05 -28.26 -16.11
CA VAL A 312 -20.20 -29.70 -15.88
C VAL A 312 -21.70 -29.98 -15.67
N ARG A 313 -22.27 -30.87 -16.49
CA ARG A 313 -23.68 -31.26 -16.31
C ARG A 313 -23.78 -32.23 -15.15
N THR A 314 -24.54 -31.85 -14.13
CA THR A 314 -24.95 -32.68 -13.01
C THR A 314 -26.48 -32.65 -12.92
N HIS A 315 -27.07 -33.20 -11.85
CA HIS A 315 -28.52 -33.15 -11.60
C HIS A 315 -29.05 -31.77 -11.18
N THR A 316 -28.21 -30.73 -11.17
CA THR A 316 -28.56 -29.36 -10.81
C THR A 316 -28.68 -28.45 -12.03
N PRO A 317 -29.14 -27.20 -11.88
CA PRO A 317 -29.08 -26.22 -12.95
C PRO A 317 -27.66 -26.08 -13.51
N LYS A 318 -27.58 -25.73 -14.79
CA LYS A 318 -26.32 -25.58 -15.50
C LYS A 318 -25.54 -24.37 -14.93
N PRO A 319 -24.31 -24.57 -14.44
CA PRO A 319 -23.49 -23.47 -13.91
C PRO A 319 -23.02 -22.53 -15.01
N SER A 320 -22.75 -21.28 -14.65
CA SER A 320 -22.36 -20.22 -15.57
C SER A 320 -21.39 -19.21 -14.93
N THR A 321 -20.55 -18.57 -15.74
CA THR A 321 -19.71 -17.44 -15.30
C THR A 321 -20.52 -16.18 -14.95
N THR A 322 -21.83 -16.22 -15.19
CA THR A 322 -22.81 -15.20 -14.78
C THR A 322 -23.45 -15.50 -13.43
N ASP A 323 -23.15 -16.66 -12.83
CA ASP A 323 -23.69 -17.02 -11.53
C ASP A 323 -23.17 -16.02 -10.48
N PRO A 324 -24.00 -15.67 -9.48
CA PRO A 324 -23.60 -14.82 -8.37
C PRO A 324 -22.25 -15.26 -7.78
N ASN A 325 -21.44 -14.29 -7.36
CA ASN A 325 -20.14 -14.51 -6.72
C ASN A 325 -19.05 -15.18 -7.58
N PHE A 326 -19.30 -15.61 -8.83
CA PHE A 326 -18.27 -16.17 -9.72
C PHE A 326 -17.02 -15.26 -9.83
N TRP A 327 -17.21 -13.97 -10.10
CA TRP A 327 -16.09 -13.03 -10.21
C TRP A 327 -15.41 -12.71 -8.88
N SER A 328 -16.12 -12.89 -7.75
CA SER A 328 -15.49 -12.80 -6.42
C SER A 328 -14.59 -13.99 -6.16
N MET A 329 -14.96 -15.19 -6.63
CA MET A 329 -14.11 -16.39 -6.58
C MET A 329 -12.84 -16.17 -7.40
N VAL A 330 -12.98 -15.69 -8.64
CA VAL A 330 -11.83 -15.35 -9.51
C VAL A 330 -10.93 -14.31 -8.83
N SER A 331 -11.49 -13.25 -8.24
CA SER A 331 -10.71 -12.25 -7.50
C SER A 331 -9.93 -12.84 -6.32
N GLN A 332 -10.53 -13.76 -5.54
CA GLN A 332 -9.86 -14.44 -4.43
C GLN A 332 -8.72 -15.35 -4.92
N PHE A 333 -8.94 -16.04 -6.04
CA PHE A 333 -7.92 -16.84 -6.72
C PHE A 333 -6.74 -15.96 -7.16
N THR A 334 -6.99 -14.90 -7.94
CA THR A 334 -5.93 -14.02 -8.48
C THR A 334 -5.06 -13.43 -7.38
N ARG A 335 -5.61 -13.15 -6.20
CA ARG A 335 -4.85 -12.61 -5.05
C ARG A 335 -3.88 -13.61 -4.42
N ARG A 336 -4.11 -14.91 -4.58
CA ARG A 336 -3.29 -15.99 -4.00
C ARG A 336 -2.24 -16.52 -4.95
N TRP A 337 -2.35 -16.19 -6.24
CA TRP A 337 -1.50 -16.74 -7.28
C TRP A 337 -0.40 -15.76 -7.75
N PRO A 338 0.80 -16.27 -8.09
CA PRO A 338 1.92 -15.48 -8.57
C PRO A 338 1.76 -15.09 -10.05
N VAL A 339 0.61 -14.51 -10.42
CA VAL A 339 0.28 -14.07 -11.78
C VAL A 339 -0.19 -12.61 -11.78
N PRO A 340 0.07 -11.84 -12.84
CA PRO A 340 -0.41 -10.47 -12.93
C PRO A 340 -1.93 -10.41 -12.96
N GLU A 341 -2.55 -11.30 -13.73
CA GLU A 341 -3.98 -11.31 -14.03
C GLU A 341 -4.49 -12.74 -14.25
N THR A 342 -5.81 -12.88 -14.25
CA THR A 342 -6.52 -14.11 -14.57
C THR A 342 -7.49 -13.83 -15.71
N TRP A 343 -7.32 -14.54 -16.82
CA TRP A 343 -8.17 -14.40 -18.01
C TRP A 343 -9.15 -15.55 -18.08
N ILE A 344 -10.45 -15.24 -18.04
CA ILE A 344 -11.52 -16.23 -18.09
C ILE A 344 -12.06 -16.33 -19.50
N PHE A 345 -12.00 -17.53 -20.07
CA PHE A 345 -12.65 -17.90 -21.32
C PHE A 345 -13.85 -18.79 -20.99
N ARG A 346 -14.97 -18.59 -21.70
CA ARG A 346 -16.23 -19.26 -21.39
C ARG A 346 -16.63 -20.22 -22.50
N ASP A 347 -16.75 -21.49 -22.15
CA ASP A 347 -17.55 -22.43 -22.91
C ASP A 347 -19.02 -22.35 -22.49
N THR A 348 -19.90 -22.61 -23.46
CA THR A 348 -21.34 -22.72 -23.20
C THR A 348 -21.83 -24.15 -23.32
N ASN A 349 -21.10 -25.07 -23.96
CA ASN A 349 -21.53 -26.46 -24.04
C ASN A 349 -20.98 -27.22 -22.83
N PRO A 350 -21.84 -27.95 -22.09
CA PRO A 350 -21.37 -28.69 -20.93
C PRO A 350 -20.55 -29.91 -21.36
N VAL A 351 -19.66 -30.36 -20.47
CA VAL A 351 -19.23 -31.77 -20.49
C VAL A 351 -20.33 -32.63 -19.84
N GLU A 352 -20.58 -33.77 -20.42
CA GLU A 352 -21.66 -34.70 -20.05
C GLU A 352 -21.10 -36.12 -19.98
N GLU A 353 -21.64 -36.93 -19.07
CA GLU A 353 -21.20 -38.30 -18.89
C GLU A 353 -21.66 -39.16 -20.08
N LEU A 354 -20.73 -39.89 -20.72
CA LEU A 354 -21.08 -40.88 -21.72
C LEU A 354 -21.70 -42.10 -21.04
N GLN A 355 -23.00 -42.28 -21.24
CA GLN A 355 -23.80 -43.36 -20.66
C GLN A 355 -24.30 -44.32 -21.75
N VAL A 356 -24.72 -45.51 -21.33
CA VAL A 356 -25.43 -46.46 -22.18
C VAL A 356 -26.93 -46.32 -21.95
N CYS A 357 -27.63 -45.77 -22.93
CA CYS A 357 -29.09 -45.72 -22.96
C CYS A 357 -29.68 -46.92 -23.70
N TRP A 358 -30.98 -47.15 -23.50
CA TRP A 358 -31.69 -48.31 -24.04
C TRP A 358 -32.90 -47.88 -24.88
N ALA A 359 -32.94 -48.30 -26.14
CA ALA A 359 -34.10 -48.17 -27.02
C ALA A 359 -34.75 -49.56 -27.15
N GLY A 360 -35.59 -49.92 -26.17
CA GLY A 360 -36.00 -51.32 -26.01
C GLY A 360 -34.81 -52.20 -25.58
N PRO A 361 -34.54 -53.35 -26.22
CA PRO A 361 -33.40 -54.21 -25.88
C PRO A 361 -32.06 -53.76 -26.48
N PHE A 362 -32.03 -52.65 -27.25
CA PHE A 362 -30.84 -52.21 -27.97
C PHE A 362 -30.10 -51.11 -27.20
N PRO A 363 -28.86 -51.34 -26.75
CA PRO A 363 -28.05 -50.32 -26.12
C PRO A 363 -27.53 -49.32 -27.16
N TYR A 364 -27.51 -48.03 -26.83
CA TYR A 364 -26.93 -46.97 -27.66
C TYR A 364 -26.27 -45.90 -26.78
N PRO A 365 -25.22 -45.20 -27.27
CA PRO A 365 -24.55 -44.17 -26.49
C PRO A 365 -25.45 -42.95 -26.32
N CYS A 366 -25.47 -42.40 -25.11
CA CYS A 366 -26.16 -41.17 -24.79
C CYS A 366 -25.35 -40.34 -23.80
N PHE A 367 -25.81 -39.12 -23.52
CA PHE A 367 -25.13 -38.20 -22.60
C PHE A 367 -26.04 -37.81 -21.44
N GLY A 368 -25.53 -38.04 -20.22
CA GLY A 368 -26.23 -37.83 -18.96
C GLY A 368 -25.52 -36.85 -18.03
N PRO A 369 -26.17 -36.50 -16.91
CA PRO A 369 -25.51 -35.80 -15.81
C PRO A 369 -24.46 -36.70 -15.17
N TYR A 370 -23.38 -36.10 -14.66
CA TYR A 370 -22.42 -36.77 -13.78
C TYR A 370 -22.96 -36.89 -12.35
N GLU A 371 -22.69 -38.01 -11.70
CA GLU A 371 -22.93 -38.26 -10.27
C GLU A 371 -21.59 -38.16 -9.49
N LEU A 372 -21.18 -36.94 -9.15
CA LEU A 372 -19.84 -36.64 -8.62
C LEU A 372 -19.54 -37.26 -7.25
N GLU A 373 -20.56 -37.72 -6.53
CA GLU A 373 -20.44 -38.49 -5.30
C GLU A 373 -19.99 -39.94 -5.51
N ASP A 374 -20.04 -40.46 -6.74
CA ASP A 374 -19.80 -41.87 -7.02
C ASP A 374 -18.34 -42.27 -6.76
N GLY A 375 -18.19 -43.41 -6.09
CA GLY A 375 -16.90 -44.07 -5.88
C GLY A 375 -16.55 -45.02 -7.02
N TRP A 376 -15.32 -45.55 -6.98
CA TRP A 376 -14.92 -46.59 -7.92
C TRP A 376 -15.74 -47.87 -7.70
N SER A 377 -16.33 -48.43 -8.75
CA SER A 377 -17.01 -49.72 -8.71
C SER A 377 -16.72 -50.55 -9.97
N ILE A 378 -16.67 -51.87 -9.81
CA ILE A 378 -16.59 -52.81 -10.93
C ILE A 378 -17.81 -52.73 -11.87
N THR A 379 -18.94 -52.20 -11.40
CA THR A 379 -20.18 -52.06 -12.19
C THR A 379 -20.31 -50.72 -12.89
N ASN A 380 -19.75 -49.65 -12.30
CA ASN A 380 -19.94 -48.26 -12.75
C ASN A 380 -18.66 -47.65 -13.36
N GLY A 381 -17.54 -48.38 -13.28
CA GLY A 381 -16.25 -47.97 -13.81
C GLY A 381 -15.57 -46.90 -12.96
N PRO A 382 -14.78 -46.00 -13.59
CA PRO A 382 -14.17 -44.85 -12.92
C PRO A 382 -15.19 -43.95 -12.22
N PRO A 383 -14.84 -43.38 -11.05
CA PRO A 383 -15.60 -42.30 -10.46
C PRO A 383 -15.86 -41.17 -11.45
N ASP A 384 -17.01 -40.54 -11.34
CA ASP A 384 -17.42 -39.47 -12.25
C ASP A 384 -16.54 -38.23 -12.15
N ARG A 385 -16.01 -37.94 -10.96
CA ARG A 385 -14.99 -36.88 -10.79
C ARG A 385 -13.77 -37.07 -11.70
N ASP A 386 -13.36 -38.32 -11.95
CA ASP A 386 -12.24 -38.66 -12.82
C ASP A 386 -12.67 -38.64 -14.29
N LYS A 387 -13.90 -39.08 -14.60
CA LYS A 387 -14.48 -38.95 -15.95
C LYS A 387 -14.59 -37.49 -16.39
N VAL A 388 -14.91 -36.55 -15.49
CA VAL A 388 -14.91 -35.11 -15.79
C VAL A 388 -13.52 -34.64 -16.23
N ILE A 389 -12.45 -35.04 -15.52
CA ILE A 389 -11.07 -34.68 -15.90
C ILE A 389 -10.74 -35.23 -17.31
N ILE A 390 -11.13 -36.47 -17.60
CA ILE A 390 -10.94 -37.07 -18.93
C ILE A 390 -11.71 -36.28 -20.00
N SER A 391 -12.97 -35.94 -19.75
CA SER A 391 -13.79 -35.14 -20.69
C SER A 391 -13.21 -33.74 -20.94
N LEU A 392 -12.74 -33.06 -19.89
CA LEU A 392 -12.08 -31.77 -20.02
C LEU A 392 -10.76 -31.88 -20.79
N TRP A 393 -10.00 -32.96 -20.57
CA TRP A 393 -8.77 -33.22 -21.30
C TRP A 393 -9.07 -33.48 -22.79
N THR A 394 -10.05 -34.32 -23.11
CA THR A 394 -10.51 -34.53 -24.49
C THR A 394 -11.00 -33.23 -25.12
N ARG A 395 -11.77 -32.41 -24.38
CA ARG A 395 -12.19 -31.08 -24.82
C ARG A 395 -10.99 -30.21 -25.17
N ALA A 396 -9.96 -30.19 -24.32
CA ALA A 396 -8.73 -29.45 -24.55
C ALA A 396 -7.97 -29.94 -25.80
N GLN A 397 -7.86 -31.26 -26.02
CA GLN A 397 -7.18 -31.81 -27.21
C GLN A 397 -7.93 -31.50 -28.52
N LEU A 398 -9.25 -31.30 -28.46
CA LEU A 398 -10.10 -31.02 -29.61
C LEU A 398 -10.43 -29.52 -29.78
N SER A 399 -9.88 -28.67 -28.91
CA SER A 399 -10.07 -27.22 -28.95
C SER A 399 -8.75 -26.55 -29.30
N PHE A 400 -8.84 -25.39 -29.94
CA PHE A 400 -7.70 -24.47 -30.01
C PHE A 400 -7.71 -23.62 -28.75
N ASN A 401 -6.54 -23.44 -28.14
CA ASN A 401 -6.38 -22.48 -27.08
C ASN A 401 -6.74 -21.07 -27.60
N PRO A 402 -7.17 -20.15 -26.73
CA PRO A 402 -7.39 -18.77 -27.15
C PRO A 402 -6.11 -18.15 -27.69
N ASP A 403 -6.16 -17.54 -28.89
CA ASP A 403 -5.02 -16.88 -29.53
C ASP A 403 -4.31 -15.90 -28.56
N SER A 404 -5.08 -15.15 -27.77
CA SER A 404 -4.54 -14.22 -26.77
C SER A 404 -3.61 -14.88 -25.74
N CYS A 405 -3.84 -16.15 -25.40
CA CYS A 405 -2.99 -16.91 -24.48
C CYS A 405 -1.81 -17.53 -25.19
N ASP A 406 -2.03 -18.13 -26.35
CA ASP A 406 -0.97 -18.78 -27.15
C ASP A 406 0.08 -17.77 -27.62
N ASP A 407 -0.34 -16.58 -28.06
CA ASP A 407 0.53 -15.50 -28.56
C ASP A 407 1.57 -15.04 -27.52
N ILE A 408 1.29 -15.22 -26.23
CA ILE A 408 2.16 -14.84 -25.11
C ILE A 408 2.71 -16.05 -24.34
N GLY A 409 2.42 -17.27 -24.81
CA GLY A 409 2.83 -18.51 -24.16
C GLY A 409 2.23 -18.70 -22.75
N ALA A 410 1.03 -18.17 -22.50
CA ALA A 410 0.34 -18.36 -21.23
C ALA A 410 -0.24 -19.78 -21.12
N PRO A 411 -0.06 -20.47 -19.96
CA PRO A 411 -0.68 -21.78 -19.75
C PRO A 411 -2.21 -21.65 -19.72
N VAL A 412 -2.88 -22.58 -20.40
CA VAL A 412 -4.34 -22.68 -20.41
C VAL A 412 -4.77 -23.84 -19.52
N HIS A 413 -5.61 -23.53 -18.52
CA HIS A 413 -6.25 -24.50 -17.64
C HIS A 413 -7.71 -24.67 -18.05
N PHE A 414 -8.15 -25.91 -18.24
CA PHE A 414 -9.55 -26.25 -18.47
C PHE A 414 -10.20 -26.55 -17.13
N MET A 415 -11.06 -25.64 -16.67
CA MET A 415 -11.74 -25.73 -15.39
C MET A 415 -13.23 -26.05 -15.59
N GLY A 416 -13.64 -27.24 -15.16
CA GLY A 416 -15.04 -27.60 -15.01
C GLY A 416 -15.72 -26.75 -13.94
N MET A 417 -16.81 -26.08 -14.29
CA MET A 417 -17.67 -25.39 -13.34
C MET A 417 -18.74 -26.36 -12.86
N VAL A 418 -18.83 -26.58 -11.56
CA VAL A 418 -19.87 -27.39 -10.92
C VAL A 418 -20.79 -26.47 -10.13
N HIS A 419 -22.11 -26.65 -10.26
CA HIS A 419 -23.10 -25.80 -9.58
C HIS A 419 -22.99 -25.89 -8.05
N PRO A 420 -23.25 -24.81 -7.28
CA PRO A 420 -23.15 -24.83 -5.81
C PRO A 420 -24.00 -25.92 -5.16
N ASP A 421 -25.22 -26.16 -5.63
CA ASP A 421 -26.12 -27.19 -5.06
C ASP A 421 -25.80 -28.63 -5.50
N ALA A 422 -24.75 -28.87 -6.29
CA ALA A 422 -24.44 -30.21 -6.79
C ALA A 422 -23.97 -31.12 -5.64
N ASN A 423 -24.46 -32.38 -5.64
CA ASN A 423 -23.95 -33.40 -4.73
C ASN A 423 -22.60 -33.91 -5.24
N ASN A 424 -21.52 -33.59 -4.52
CA ASN A 424 -20.16 -33.93 -4.93
C ASN A 424 -19.46 -34.83 -3.91
N GLY A 425 -20.22 -35.55 -3.07
CA GLY A 425 -19.66 -36.42 -2.03
C GLY A 425 -18.82 -35.69 -0.97
N GLY A 426 -19.03 -34.37 -0.81
CA GLY A 426 -18.27 -33.52 0.11
C GLY A 426 -17.00 -32.88 -0.48
N ALA A 427 -16.66 -33.17 -1.74
CA ALA A 427 -15.56 -32.50 -2.43
C ALA A 427 -16.01 -31.14 -3.02
N SER A 428 -15.12 -30.15 -2.97
CA SER A 428 -15.37 -28.83 -3.58
C SER A 428 -14.57 -28.60 -4.86
N GLY A 429 -13.69 -29.53 -5.19
CA GLY A 429 -12.87 -29.52 -6.38
C GLY A 429 -12.13 -30.84 -6.55
N TYR A 430 -11.57 -31.03 -7.74
CA TYR A 430 -10.67 -32.13 -8.06
C TYR A 430 -9.82 -31.75 -9.26
N ALA A 431 -8.57 -32.20 -9.29
CA ALA A 431 -7.62 -31.82 -10.32
C ALA A 431 -6.65 -32.94 -10.69
N SER A 432 -6.15 -32.85 -11.91
CA SER A 432 -5.02 -33.65 -12.38
C SER A 432 -3.70 -33.06 -11.89
N LEU A 433 -2.76 -33.93 -11.50
CA LEU A 433 -1.37 -33.57 -11.16
C LEU A 433 -0.42 -33.55 -12.37
N ILE A 434 -0.90 -33.98 -13.53
CA ILE A 434 -0.06 -34.22 -14.72
C ILE A 434 -0.62 -33.56 -15.99
N SER A 435 -1.72 -32.83 -15.85
CA SER A 435 -2.39 -32.12 -16.95
C SER A 435 -3.15 -30.90 -16.41
N ASN A 436 -3.50 -29.97 -17.29
CA ASN A 436 -4.09 -28.68 -16.92
C ASN A 436 -5.62 -28.73 -16.79
N GLN A 437 -6.14 -29.76 -16.14
CA GLN A 437 -7.58 -29.99 -15.98
C GLN A 437 -7.96 -30.08 -14.52
N SER A 438 -9.03 -29.39 -14.17
CA SER A 438 -9.62 -29.40 -12.84
C SER A 438 -11.12 -29.16 -12.94
N TRP A 439 -11.87 -29.45 -11.89
CA TRP A 439 -13.21 -28.90 -11.70
C TRP A 439 -13.35 -28.31 -10.31
N VAL A 440 -14.19 -27.28 -10.21
CA VAL A 440 -14.42 -26.51 -8.99
C VAL A 440 -15.91 -26.28 -8.81
N GLN A 441 -16.40 -26.51 -7.60
CA GLN A 441 -17.74 -26.12 -7.19
C GLN A 441 -17.79 -24.60 -7.02
N LEU A 442 -18.73 -23.98 -7.74
CA LEU A 442 -18.95 -22.54 -7.69
C LEU A 442 -19.51 -22.11 -6.33
N PRO A 443 -19.27 -20.84 -5.91
CA PRO A 443 -19.75 -20.33 -4.64
C PRO A 443 -21.27 -20.27 -4.58
N ASP A 444 -21.79 -20.33 -3.35
CA ASP A 444 -23.20 -20.08 -3.06
C ASP A 444 -23.67 -18.74 -3.62
N HIS A 445 -24.94 -18.69 -4.02
CA HIS A 445 -25.52 -17.49 -4.60
C HIS A 445 -25.75 -16.35 -3.61
N PHE A 446 -25.77 -16.65 -2.30
CA PHE A 446 -26.00 -15.67 -1.25
C PHE A 446 -25.00 -15.82 -0.09
N PRO A 447 -24.55 -14.72 0.53
CA PRO A 447 -24.83 -13.33 0.16
C PRO A 447 -24.20 -12.92 -1.18
N ASN A 448 -24.78 -11.93 -1.87
CA ASN A 448 -24.22 -11.36 -3.12
C ASN A 448 -24.33 -9.82 -3.08
N PRO A 449 -23.21 -9.07 -3.11
CA PRO A 449 -21.84 -9.58 -3.21
C PRO A 449 -21.37 -10.22 -1.90
N MET A 450 -20.54 -11.26 -2.01
CA MET A 450 -19.77 -11.78 -0.88
C MET A 450 -18.83 -10.71 -0.31
N PRO A 451 -18.59 -10.70 1.03
CA PRO A 451 -17.62 -9.80 1.64
C PRO A 451 -16.23 -9.93 0.99
N GLN A 452 -15.60 -8.81 0.67
CA GLN A 452 -14.29 -8.76 0.02
C GLN A 452 -13.14 -8.85 1.05
N VAL A 453 -13.21 -9.82 1.96
CA VAL A 453 -12.11 -10.16 2.88
C VAL A 453 -11.52 -11.50 2.51
N TRP A 454 -10.25 -11.72 2.83
CA TRP A 454 -9.51 -12.92 2.39
C TRP A 454 -10.16 -14.25 2.81
N ASN A 455 -10.83 -14.31 3.95
CA ASN A 455 -11.41 -15.54 4.50
C ASN A 455 -12.93 -15.67 4.32
N ALA A 456 -13.54 -14.84 3.45
CA ALA A 456 -15.00 -14.87 3.26
C ALA A 456 -15.48 -15.93 2.27
N MET A 457 -14.61 -16.43 1.39
CA MET A 457 -14.99 -17.30 0.28
C MET A 457 -13.94 -18.39 0.09
N ARG A 458 -14.35 -19.63 0.38
CA ARG A 458 -13.45 -20.80 0.32
C ARG A 458 -13.18 -21.21 -1.12
N GLU A 459 -14.14 -21.03 -2.01
CA GLU A 459 -14.11 -21.46 -3.41
C GLU A 459 -12.97 -20.79 -4.18
N GLY A 460 -12.59 -19.56 -3.81
CA GLY A 460 -11.40 -18.92 -4.38
C GLY A 460 -10.08 -19.58 -3.96
N SER A 461 -10.02 -20.17 -2.76
CA SER A 461 -8.90 -21.02 -2.34
C SER A 461 -8.97 -22.40 -2.97
N THR A 462 -10.16 -22.97 -3.15
CA THR A 462 -10.35 -24.23 -3.88
C THR A 462 -9.90 -24.09 -5.32
N MET A 463 -10.33 -23.05 -6.03
CA MET A 463 -9.82 -22.75 -7.37
C MET A 463 -8.29 -22.61 -7.38
N ALA A 464 -7.70 -21.95 -6.36
CA ALA A 464 -6.25 -21.83 -6.25
C ALA A 464 -5.56 -23.18 -6.03
N GLN A 465 -6.15 -24.05 -5.24
CA GLN A 465 -5.65 -25.39 -4.95
C GLN A 465 -5.74 -26.30 -6.17
N GLU A 466 -6.89 -26.37 -6.83
CA GLU A 466 -7.12 -27.26 -7.97
C GLU A 466 -6.26 -26.88 -9.17
N LEU A 467 -6.07 -25.58 -9.43
CA LEU A 467 -5.17 -25.16 -10.50
C LEU A 467 -3.71 -25.39 -10.12
N ALA A 468 -3.34 -25.37 -8.83
CA ALA A 468 -1.95 -25.55 -8.41
C ALA A 468 -1.57 -27.04 -8.48
N HIS A 469 -2.53 -27.93 -8.30
CA HIS A 469 -2.36 -29.34 -8.64
C HIS A 469 -1.95 -29.54 -10.10
N ASN A 470 -2.47 -28.75 -11.05
CA ASN A 470 -2.06 -28.84 -12.45
C ASN A 470 -0.58 -28.52 -12.68
N ASP A 471 0.03 -27.75 -11.78
CA ASP A 471 1.48 -27.46 -11.75
C ASP A 471 2.26 -28.44 -10.84
N GLY A 472 1.63 -29.55 -10.42
CA GLY A 472 2.24 -30.63 -9.66
C GLY A 472 2.27 -30.42 -8.14
N ARG A 473 1.61 -29.38 -7.61
CA ARG A 473 1.54 -29.18 -6.15
C ARG A 473 0.77 -30.30 -5.48
N LYS A 474 1.27 -30.74 -4.33
CA LYS A 474 0.67 -31.76 -3.47
C LYS A 474 0.05 -31.11 -2.23
N HIS A 475 -0.71 -31.89 -1.46
CA HIS A 475 -1.39 -31.34 -0.29
C HIS A 475 -0.45 -31.10 0.89
N ILE A 476 -0.77 -30.12 1.71
CA ILE A 476 -0.08 -29.88 2.99
C ILE A 476 -0.89 -30.53 4.11
N ASP A 477 -0.20 -31.18 5.05
CA ASP A 477 -0.78 -32.04 6.10
C ASP A 477 -1.56 -31.30 7.20
N CYS A 478 -2.59 -30.56 6.80
CA CYS A 478 -3.52 -29.90 7.69
C CYS A 478 -4.96 -30.20 7.26
N GLY A 479 -5.73 -30.83 8.16
CA GLY A 479 -7.10 -31.27 7.87
C GLY A 479 -7.23 -32.68 7.29
N GLY A 480 -6.16 -33.49 7.36
CA GLY A 480 -6.13 -34.88 6.89
C GLY A 480 -6.31 -35.07 5.38
N PRO A 481 -5.61 -34.32 4.50
CA PRO A 481 -5.66 -34.58 3.07
C PRO A 481 -4.88 -35.84 2.67
N ASP A 482 -5.21 -36.38 1.50
CA ASP A 482 -4.43 -37.42 0.85
C ASP A 482 -3.20 -36.81 0.13
N ASN A 483 -2.26 -37.63 -0.36
CA ASN A 483 -1.14 -37.16 -1.20
C ASN A 483 -0.30 -36.02 -0.59
N ILE A 484 0.08 -36.16 0.68
CA ILE A 484 0.86 -35.16 1.42
C ILE A 484 2.22 -34.87 0.76
N ASP A 485 2.56 -33.58 0.68
CA ASP A 485 3.88 -33.06 0.40
C ASP A 485 4.75 -33.09 1.66
N THR A 486 5.67 -34.03 1.73
CA THR A 486 6.60 -34.17 2.85
C THR A 486 7.70 -33.11 2.89
N ASN A 487 7.78 -32.24 1.87
CA ASN A 487 8.80 -31.19 1.79
C ASN A 487 8.34 -29.85 2.34
N TYR A 488 7.09 -29.72 2.78
CA TYR A 488 6.59 -28.48 3.37
C TYR A 488 7.41 -28.09 4.62
N PRO A 489 8.06 -26.93 4.64
CA PRO A 489 9.09 -26.63 5.66
C PRO A 489 8.53 -26.06 6.97
N TYR A 490 7.20 -25.91 7.08
CA TYR A 490 6.54 -25.23 8.19
C TYR A 490 5.61 -26.17 8.96
N PRO A 491 5.19 -25.79 10.17
CA PRO A 491 4.09 -26.48 10.85
C PRO A 491 2.87 -26.57 9.91
N PRO A 492 2.23 -27.74 9.73
CA PRO A 492 1.34 -27.96 8.59
C PRO A 492 0.15 -27.00 8.48
N CYS A 493 -0.36 -26.49 9.61
CA CYS A 493 -1.47 -25.55 9.63
C CYS A 493 -1.05 -24.07 9.69
N GLN A 494 0.11 -23.72 9.14
CA GLN A 494 0.66 -22.35 9.10
C GLN A 494 1.26 -22.08 7.73
N ILE A 495 1.16 -20.85 7.22
CA ILE A 495 1.79 -20.45 5.94
C ILE A 495 3.30 -20.17 6.04
N ALA A 496 3.81 -20.02 7.26
CA ALA A 496 5.24 -19.90 7.58
C ALA A 496 5.46 -20.07 9.08
N ASN A 497 6.71 -20.13 9.53
CA ASN A 497 7.04 -20.07 10.96
C ASN A 497 6.57 -18.75 11.60
N VAL A 498 6.35 -18.72 12.91
CA VAL A 498 6.07 -17.46 13.63
C VAL A 498 7.38 -16.73 13.93
N GLY A 499 7.43 -15.43 13.64
CA GLY A 499 8.59 -14.58 13.94
C GLY A 499 8.47 -13.21 13.29
N ALA A 500 9.28 -12.25 13.75
CA ALA A 500 9.29 -10.90 13.19
C ALA A 500 9.75 -10.88 11.72
N ASP A 501 10.77 -11.68 11.40
CA ASP A 501 11.38 -11.77 10.06
C ASP A 501 10.74 -12.83 9.16
N SER A 502 9.67 -13.49 9.62
CA SER A 502 9.00 -14.56 8.87
C SER A 502 8.10 -14.01 7.75
N TYR A 503 7.48 -14.90 6.97
CA TYR A 503 6.51 -14.50 5.95
C TYR A 503 5.16 -14.17 6.56
N TYR A 504 4.55 -13.09 6.08
CA TYR A 504 3.19 -12.70 6.39
C TYR A 504 2.39 -12.65 5.10
N GLY A 505 1.15 -13.13 5.15
CA GLY A 505 0.21 -12.92 4.07
C GLY A 505 -0.25 -11.45 4.03
N PHE A 506 -0.71 -11.01 2.87
CA PHE A 506 -1.29 -9.68 2.69
C PHE A 506 -2.40 -9.72 1.66
N ASP A 507 -3.63 -9.47 2.10
CA ASP A 507 -4.77 -9.31 1.19
C ASP A 507 -4.82 -7.89 0.67
N ASN A 508 -4.45 -7.71 -0.60
CA ASN A 508 -4.38 -6.39 -1.23
C ASN A 508 -5.75 -5.71 -1.41
N ALA A 509 -6.86 -6.46 -1.43
CA ALA A 509 -8.20 -5.91 -1.60
C ALA A 509 -8.73 -5.29 -0.30
N SER A 510 -8.56 -5.98 0.83
CA SER A 510 -8.96 -5.50 2.16
C SER A 510 -7.83 -4.77 2.91
N GLN A 511 -6.63 -4.71 2.34
CA GLN A 511 -5.41 -4.16 2.94
C GLN A 511 -5.08 -4.83 4.29
N GLN A 512 -5.35 -6.13 4.39
CA GLN A 512 -5.21 -6.87 5.64
C GLN A 512 -3.92 -7.70 5.66
N PRO A 513 -2.98 -7.42 6.59
CA PRO A 513 -1.91 -8.34 6.92
C PRO A 513 -2.44 -9.61 7.60
N ILE A 514 -1.87 -10.76 7.28
CA ILE A 514 -2.29 -12.07 7.78
C ILE A 514 -1.10 -12.74 8.48
N ARG A 515 -1.27 -13.09 9.76
CA ARG A 515 -0.20 -13.73 10.54
C ARG A 515 0.09 -15.14 10.03
N PRO A 516 1.34 -15.62 10.10
CA PRO A 516 1.70 -16.97 9.66
C PRO A 516 0.86 -18.09 10.28
N ASN A 517 0.47 -17.94 11.54
CA ASN A 517 -0.32 -18.91 12.30
C ASN A 517 -1.83 -18.62 12.36
N GLN A 518 -2.33 -17.66 11.57
CA GLN A 518 -3.76 -17.35 11.48
C GLN A 518 -4.47 -18.14 10.37
N THR A 519 -3.68 -18.71 9.46
CA THR A 519 -4.13 -19.40 8.25
C THR A 519 -3.15 -20.50 7.90
N ALA A 520 -3.65 -21.55 7.24
CA ALA A 520 -2.80 -22.53 6.59
C ALA A 520 -2.65 -22.20 5.10
N ASP A 521 -1.77 -22.93 4.43
CA ASP A 521 -1.64 -22.86 2.98
C ASP A 521 -2.90 -23.37 2.29
N PHE A 522 -3.24 -22.84 1.11
CA PHE A 522 -4.41 -23.26 0.35
C PHE A 522 -4.30 -24.68 -0.22
N MET A 523 -3.12 -25.31 -0.24
CA MET A 523 -2.97 -26.73 -0.53
C MET A 523 -3.36 -27.64 0.66
N SER A 524 -3.92 -27.10 1.74
CA SER A 524 -4.42 -27.86 2.88
C SER A 524 -5.94 -27.84 2.95
N TYR A 525 -6.52 -28.69 3.80
CA TYR A 525 -7.97 -28.72 4.06
C TYR A 525 -8.37 -27.88 5.28
N ALA A 526 -7.55 -26.88 5.65
CA ALA A 526 -7.90 -25.98 6.72
C ALA A 526 -9.12 -25.11 6.38
N ASN A 527 -9.87 -24.69 7.39
CA ASN A 527 -11.02 -23.79 7.21
C ASN A 527 -10.62 -22.36 6.79
N ARG A 528 -9.37 -21.96 7.04
CA ARG A 528 -8.83 -20.65 6.68
C ARG A 528 -7.53 -20.86 5.93
N THR A 529 -7.54 -20.44 4.68
CA THR A 529 -6.47 -20.71 3.72
C THR A 529 -6.00 -19.45 3.02
N TRP A 530 -4.70 -19.35 2.86
CA TRP A 530 -3.98 -18.31 2.13
C TRP A 530 -2.76 -18.93 1.45
N VAL A 531 -2.02 -18.17 0.66
CA VAL A 531 -0.80 -18.69 0.03
C VAL A 531 0.40 -18.63 0.99
N SER A 532 1.19 -19.71 1.06
CA SER A 532 2.54 -19.72 1.65
C SER A 532 3.61 -19.34 0.63
N ASP A 533 4.79 -18.90 1.09
CA ASP A 533 5.89 -18.61 0.17
C ASP A 533 6.42 -19.88 -0.50
N TYR A 534 6.22 -21.04 0.12
CA TYR A 534 6.56 -22.35 -0.45
C TYR A 534 5.71 -22.67 -1.67
N THR A 535 4.39 -22.48 -1.58
CA THR A 535 3.45 -22.71 -2.70
C THR A 535 3.51 -21.59 -3.75
N TRP A 536 3.82 -20.36 -3.35
CA TRP A 536 3.94 -19.19 -4.23
C TRP A 536 5.12 -19.28 -5.22
N ARG A 537 6.25 -19.86 -4.80
CA ARG A 537 7.43 -20.06 -5.65
C ARG A 537 7.18 -21.11 -6.71
#